data_AF-A0AAD9QUT8-F1
#
_entry.id   AF-A0AAD9QUT8-F1
#
_cell.length_a   1.000
_cell.length_b   1.000
_cell.length_c   1.000
_cell.angle_alpha   90.00
_cell.angle_beta   90.00
_cell.angle_gamma   90.00
#
_symmetry.space_group_name_H-M   'P 1'
#
loop_
_entity.id
_entity.type
_entity.pdbx_description
1 polymer ?
#
loop_
_entity_poly.entity_id
_entity_poly.type
_entity_poly.pdbx_seq_one_letter_code
_entity_poly.pdbx_strand_id
1 'polypeptide(L)'
;MGQLHSIVHRRRAVQLESFPDLSEFPPEVAVSVLSHLNATDLCLAACVWQNLANNELLWQSLAKSTWGYVSAYKRKHQGAKLSFRHLYMLLDEGTCLFNFDPHQGMIYFVKHSLLEDSVEEIAKFINCTRALYGPSVREYLDARRDVLQEIVEMQNYEGVFLPVALRQFFSRVHPPEQRGEFLDTLLNKFSVQFCATNPRTPFTPESVFILCHSLILLSVDLSSPHVKNKMTKREFVKNLRGLVHGLETDYLGDLYDNVYLDGHIALKSKKCTPKMAFPFERPYGKIFSHM
;
A
#
# COMPACT_ATOMS: atom_id res chain seq x y z
N MET A 1 36.91 -65.20 -24.77
CA MET A 1 37.61 -64.08 -24.10
C MET A 1 37.24 -62.80 -24.83
N GLY A 2 36.33 -61.91 -24.40
CA GLY A 2 35.51 -61.77 -23.21
C GLY A 2 34.56 -60.60 -23.47
N GLN A 3 33.38 -60.68 -22.86
CA GLN A 3 32.29 -59.70 -22.86
C GLN A 3 32.77 -58.30 -22.44
N LEU A 4 32.14 -57.25 -23.00
CA LEU A 4 31.68 -56.13 -22.18
C LEU A 4 30.39 -55.56 -22.78
N HIS A 5 29.35 -55.77 -22.00
CA HIS A 5 27.94 -55.54 -22.27
C HIS A 5 27.57 -54.04 -22.32
N SER A 6 26.50 -53.81 -23.06
CA SER A 6 25.60 -52.66 -23.07
C SER A 6 25.47 -51.87 -21.75
N ILE A 7 25.70 -50.56 -21.81
CA ILE A 7 24.92 -49.56 -21.04
C ILE A 7 24.78 -48.29 -21.90
N VAL A 8 24.06 -48.40 -23.02
CA VAL A 8 23.37 -47.22 -23.56
C VAL A 8 22.09 -47.13 -22.75
N HIS A 9 22.12 -46.36 -21.66
CA HIS A 9 20.92 -45.99 -20.94
C HIS A 9 20.01 -45.23 -21.91
N ARG A 10 19.10 -45.99 -22.50
CA ARG A 10 17.83 -45.53 -23.05
C ARG A 10 17.14 -44.79 -21.90
N ARG A 11 17.37 -43.48 -21.76
CA ARG A 11 16.46 -42.60 -21.05
C ARG A 11 15.16 -42.70 -21.85
N ARG A 12 14.29 -43.64 -21.47
CA ARG A 12 12.86 -43.53 -21.71
C ARG A 12 12.53 -42.12 -21.27
N ALA A 13 12.14 -41.26 -22.22
CA ALA A 13 11.35 -40.10 -21.88
C ALA A 13 10.15 -40.67 -21.13
N VAL A 14 10.20 -40.60 -19.80
CA VAL A 14 9.00 -40.72 -18.99
C VAL A 14 8.13 -39.61 -19.56
N GLN A 15 7.08 -39.99 -20.28
CA GLN A 15 5.97 -39.09 -20.51
C GLN A 15 5.56 -38.69 -19.09
N LEU A 16 6.02 -37.51 -18.65
CA LEU A 16 5.44 -36.87 -17.50
C LEU A 16 3.96 -36.84 -17.81
N GLU A 17 3.18 -37.61 -17.06
CA GLU A 17 1.73 -37.53 -17.14
C GLU A 17 1.40 -36.04 -17.09
N SER A 18 0.68 -35.58 -18.12
CA SER A 18 0.15 -34.24 -18.17
C SER A 18 -0.45 -33.95 -16.81
N PHE A 19 0.01 -32.89 -16.14
CA PHE A 19 -0.56 -32.51 -14.87
C PHE A 19 -2.09 -32.40 -15.05
N PRO A 20 -2.91 -33.02 -14.18
CA PRO A 20 -4.36 -32.99 -14.34
C PRO A 20 -4.84 -31.54 -14.39
N ASP A 21 -5.89 -31.27 -15.15
CA ASP A 21 -6.40 -29.91 -15.29
C ASP A 21 -6.91 -29.41 -13.93
N LEU A 22 -6.73 -28.12 -13.63
CA LEU A 22 -7.17 -27.54 -12.35
C LEU A 22 -8.68 -27.71 -12.13
N SER A 23 -9.44 -27.85 -13.23
CA SER A 23 -10.88 -28.15 -13.23
C SER A 23 -11.23 -29.52 -12.67
N GLU A 24 -10.28 -30.46 -12.63
CA GLU A 24 -10.45 -31.82 -12.13
C GLU A 24 -10.17 -31.93 -10.62
N PHE A 25 -9.65 -30.87 -10.00
CA PHE A 25 -9.38 -30.83 -8.56
C PHE A 25 -10.65 -30.51 -7.76
N PRO A 26 -10.72 -30.93 -6.48
CA PRO A 26 -11.72 -30.43 -5.56
C PRO A 26 -11.71 -28.89 -5.53
N PRO A 27 -12.88 -28.24 -5.47
CA PRO A 27 -12.98 -26.79 -5.58
C PRO A 27 -12.18 -26.05 -4.50
N GLU A 28 -12.08 -26.62 -3.30
CA GLU A 28 -11.28 -26.06 -2.20
C GLU A 28 -9.79 -26.02 -2.54
N VAL A 29 -9.28 -27.05 -3.24
CA VAL A 29 -7.88 -27.16 -3.66
C VAL A 29 -7.60 -26.21 -4.81
N ALA A 30 -8.49 -26.17 -5.82
CA ALA A 30 -8.37 -25.24 -6.93
C ALA A 30 -8.37 -23.78 -6.43
N VAL A 31 -9.28 -23.41 -5.53
CA VAL A 31 -9.34 -22.07 -4.92
C VAL A 31 -8.08 -21.79 -4.09
N SER A 32 -7.59 -22.76 -3.33
CA SER A 32 -6.35 -22.61 -2.55
C SER A 32 -5.15 -22.32 -3.45
N VAL A 33 -4.96 -23.09 -4.53
CA VAL A 33 -3.89 -22.85 -5.51
C VAL A 33 -4.04 -21.46 -6.14
N LEU A 34 -5.24 -21.12 -6.64
CA LEU A 34 -5.52 -19.84 -7.27
C LEU A 34 -5.28 -18.65 -6.34
N SER A 35 -5.57 -18.78 -5.05
CA SER A 35 -5.40 -17.70 -4.07
C SER A 35 -3.94 -17.29 -3.85
N HIS A 36 -2.98 -18.12 -4.25
CA HIS A 36 -1.55 -17.86 -4.13
C HIS A 36 -0.89 -17.39 -5.42
N LEU A 37 -1.59 -17.47 -6.57
CA LEU A 37 -1.03 -17.08 -7.86
C LEU A 37 -1.09 -15.56 -8.04
N ASN A 38 0.04 -14.94 -8.37
CA ASN A 38 0.05 -13.59 -8.96
C ASN A 38 0.02 -13.66 -10.49
N ALA A 39 0.01 -12.51 -11.17
CA ALA A 39 -0.06 -12.46 -12.63
C ALA A 39 1.06 -13.24 -13.35
N THR A 40 2.28 -13.24 -12.81
CA THR A 40 3.40 -14.02 -13.36
C THR A 40 3.14 -15.52 -13.21
N ASP A 41 2.73 -15.94 -12.00
CA ASP A 41 2.43 -17.34 -11.73
C ASP A 41 1.24 -17.82 -12.57
N LEU A 42 0.24 -16.96 -12.81
CA LEU A 42 -0.89 -17.28 -13.68
C LEU A 42 -0.47 -17.47 -15.14
N CYS A 43 0.48 -16.66 -15.63
CA CYS A 43 1.05 -16.83 -16.96
C CYS A 43 1.86 -18.12 -17.08
N LEU A 44 2.64 -18.47 -16.06
CA LEU A 44 3.43 -19.72 -16.02
C LEU A 44 2.53 -20.95 -15.85
N ALA A 45 1.54 -20.88 -14.97
CA ALA A 45 0.56 -21.93 -14.74
C ALA A 45 -0.22 -22.24 -16.02
N ALA A 46 -0.43 -21.25 -16.89
CA ALA A 46 -1.07 -21.49 -18.18
C ALA A 46 -0.24 -22.29 -19.19
N CYS A 47 1.08 -22.44 -18.98
CA CYS A 47 1.88 -23.39 -19.75
C CYS A 47 1.49 -24.84 -19.45
N VAL A 48 0.89 -25.09 -18.28
CA VAL A 48 0.37 -26.39 -17.85
C VAL A 48 -1.15 -26.46 -18.05
N TRP A 49 -1.87 -25.42 -17.64
CA TRP A 49 -3.33 -25.30 -17.70
C TRP A 49 -3.75 -24.22 -18.72
N GLN A 50 -3.85 -24.61 -19.99
CA GLN A 50 -3.95 -23.68 -21.14
C GLN A 50 -5.08 -22.64 -21.05
N ASN A 51 -6.19 -22.97 -20.37
CA ASN A 51 -7.33 -22.06 -20.23
C ASN A 51 -7.20 -21.04 -19.09
N LEU A 52 -6.21 -21.20 -18.20
CA LEU A 52 -6.09 -20.39 -16.98
C LEU A 52 -5.69 -18.93 -17.27
N ALA A 53 -4.71 -18.72 -18.16
CA ALA A 53 -4.27 -17.37 -18.53
C ALA A 53 -5.30 -16.57 -19.34
N ASN A 54 -6.36 -17.21 -19.84
CA ASN A 54 -7.43 -16.54 -20.58
C ASN A 54 -8.69 -16.35 -19.72
N ASN A 55 -8.67 -16.77 -18.45
CA ASN A 55 -9.81 -16.66 -17.57
C ASN A 55 -10.00 -15.20 -17.11
N GLU A 56 -11.02 -14.54 -17.67
CA GLU A 56 -11.35 -13.14 -17.37
C GLU A 56 -11.67 -12.88 -15.89
N LEU A 57 -12.28 -13.84 -15.19
CA LEU A 57 -12.64 -13.67 -13.77
C LEU A 57 -11.42 -13.70 -12.86
N LEU A 58 -10.40 -14.50 -13.20
CA LEU A 58 -9.13 -14.52 -12.47
C LEU A 58 -8.39 -13.21 -12.63
N TRP A 59 -8.25 -12.72 -13.88
CA TRP A 59 -7.64 -11.43 -14.14
C TRP A 59 -8.43 -10.26 -13.54
N GLN A 60 -9.76 -10.33 -13.52
CA GLN A 60 -10.60 -9.34 -12.86
C GLN A 60 -10.33 -9.30 -11.35
N SER A 61 -10.31 -10.46 -10.71
CA SER A 61 -10.06 -10.60 -9.28
C SER A 61 -8.66 -10.09 -8.93
N LEU A 62 -7.64 -10.47 -9.72
CA LEU A 62 -6.28 -9.97 -9.57
C LEU A 62 -6.22 -8.45 -9.71
N ALA A 63 -6.79 -7.90 -10.79
CA ALA A 63 -6.78 -6.46 -11.03
C ALA A 63 -7.45 -5.69 -9.89
N LYS A 64 -8.66 -6.10 -9.46
CA LYS A 64 -9.39 -5.44 -8.37
C LYS A 64 -8.73 -5.62 -7.00
N SER A 65 -7.97 -6.70 -6.80
CA SER A 65 -7.22 -6.90 -5.56
C SER A 65 -5.98 -6.01 -5.45
N THR A 66 -5.36 -5.68 -6.60
CA THR A 66 -4.15 -4.86 -6.70
C THR A 66 -4.48 -3.37 -6.81
N TRP A 67 -5.38 -3.03 -7.73
CA TRP A 67 -5.94 -1.71 -7.97
C TRP A 67 -7.42 -1.73 -7.61
N GLY A 68 -7.74 -1.39 -6.36
CA GLY A 68 -9.11 -1.42 -5.84
C GLY A 68 -10.06 -0.46 -6.57
N TYR A 69 -9.51 0.55 -7.24
CA TYR A 69 -10.26 1.54 -8.00
C TYR A 69 -9.54 1.90 -9.29
N VAL A 70 -10.26 1.98 -10.41
CA VAL A 70 -9.88 2.69 -11.64
C VAL A 70 -11.13 3.05 -12.43
N SER A 71 -11.13 4.21 -13.08
CA SER A 71 -12.26 4.67 -13.90
C SER A 71 -12.60 3.69 -15.03
N ALA A 72 -11.58 3.00 -15.57
CA ALA A 72 -11.76 1.97 -16.59
C ALA A 72 -12.67 0.79 -16.17
N TYR A 73 -12.79 0.47 -14.88
CA TYR A 73 -13.72 -0.57 -14.44
C TYR A 73 -15.17 -0.23 -14.76
N LYS A 74 -15.57 1.05 -14.60
CA LYS A 74 -16.92 1.52 -14.95
C LYS A 74 -17.20 1.33 -16.44
N ARG A 75 -16.25 1.69 -17.30
CA ARG A 75 -16.35 1.53 -18.77
C ARG A 75 -16.43 0.06 -19.20
N LYS A 76 -15.72 -0.83 -18.52
CA LYS A 76 -15.81 -2.27 -18.79
C LYS A 76 -17.19 -2.83 -18.44
N HIS A 77 -17.80 -2.36 -17.35
CA HIS A 77 -19.20 -2.69 -17.04
C HIS A 77 -20.20 -2.15 -18.08
N GLN A 78 -19.83 -1.09 -18.81
CA GLN A 78 -20.62 -0.50 -19.90
C GLN A 78 -20.38 -1.14 -21.29
N GLY A 79 -19.67 -2.28 -21.36
CA GLY A 79 -19.54 -3.07 -22.59
C GLY A 79 -18.25 -2.84 -23.39
N ALA A 80 -17.20 -2.25 -22.81
CA ALA A 80 -15.90 -2.16 -23.47
C ALA A 80 -15.29 -3.56 -23.75
N LYS A 81 -14.79 -3.79 -24.96
CA LYS A 81 -14.21 -5.07 -25.43
C LYS A 81 -12.84 -5.44 -24.82
N LEU A 82 -12.30 -4.63 -23.90
CA LEU A 82 -10.96 -4.82 -23.35
C LEU A 82 -10.93 -6.04 -22.41
N SER A 83 -10.02 -6.99 -22.63
CA SER A 83 -9.84 -8.14 -21.71
C SER A 83 -9.26 -7.68 -20.37
N PHE A 84 -9.58 -8.37 -19.26
CA PHE A 84 -9.08 -8.02 -17.92
C PHE A 84 -7.59 -8.31 -17.84
N ARG A 85 -7.12 -9.31 -18.60
CA ARG A 85 -5.70 -9.54 -18.80
C ARG A 85 -5.01 -8.32 -19.38
N HIS A 86 -5.52 -7.76 -20.47
CA HIS A 86 -4.91 -6.59 -21.09
C HIS A 86 -5.01 -5.35 -20.18
N LEU A 87 -6.15 -5.16 -19.51
CA LEU A 87 -6.30 -4.10 -18.51
C LEU A 87 -5.26 -4.22 -17.39
N TYR A 88 -5.06 -5.43 -16.87
CA TYR A 88 -4.05 -5.72 -15.85
C TYR A 88 -2.66 -5.31 -16.34
N MET A 89 -2.27 -5.70 -17.56
CA MET A 89 -0.95 -5.38 -18.12
C MET A 89 -0.73 -3.86 -18.22
N LEU A 90 -1.73 -3.11 -18.68
CA LEU A 90 -1.67 -1.65 -18.75
C LEU A 90 -1.56 -1.02 -17.35
N LEU A 91 -2.28 -1.55 -16.36
CA LEU A 91 -2.20 -1.06 -14.99
C LEU A 91 -0.84 -1.37 -14.35
N ASP A 92 -0.29 -2.55 -14.62
CA ASP A 92 1.02 -2.98 -14.14
C ASP A 92 2.15 -2.11 -14.71
N GLU A 93 2.11 -1.85 -16.02
CA GLU A 93 3.05 -0.94 -16.70
C GLU A 93 2.92 0.49 -16.16
N GLY A 94 1.70 1.03 -16.08
CA GLY A 94 1.46 2.36 -15.51
C GLY A 94 1.91 2.48 -14.05
N THR A 95 1.80 1.41 -13.27
CA THR A 95 2.27 1.37 -11.87
C THR A 95 3.79 1.34 -11.79
N CYS A 96 4.46 0.58 -12.67
CA CYS A 96 5.91 0.60 -12.77
C CYS A 96 6.42 2.00 -13.14
N LEU A 97 5.77 2.65 -14.10
CA LEU A 97 6.08 4.03 -14.48
C LEU A 97 5.84 5.00 -13.32
N PHE A 98 4.70 4.94 -12.63
CA PHE A 98 4.42 5.80 -11.48
C PHE A 98 5.43 5.62 -10.35
N ASN A 99 5.84 4.39 -10.08
CA ASN A 99 6.82 4.09 -9.05
C ASN A 99 8.23 4.60 -9.40
N PHE A 100 8.52 4.78 -10.70
CA PHE A 100 9.77 5.38 -11.18
C PHE A 100 9.70 6.91 -11.29
N ASP A 101 8.65 7.42 -11.95
CA ASP A 101 8.33 8.84 -12.11
C ASP A 101 6.80 9.01 -11.92
N PRO A 102 6.36 9.58 -10.78
CA PRO A 102 4.94 9.66 -10.44
C PRO A 102 4.13 10.52 -11.44
N HIS A 103 4.74 11.57 -11.99
CA HIS A 103 4.08 12.46 -12.93
C HIS A 103 3.87 11.76 -14.28
N GLN A 104 4.90 11.10 -14.80
CA GLN A 104 4.79 10.34 -16.06
C GLN A 104 3.85 9.15 -15.92
N GLY A 105 3.87 8.45 -14.79
CA GLY A 105 2.93 7.37 -14.50
C GLY A 105 1.48 7.83 -14.53
N MET A 106 1.17 8.98 -13.92
CA MET A 106 -0.19 9.51 -13.95
C MET A 106 -0.63 9.94 -15.35
N ILE A 107 0.26 10.58 -16.12
CA ILE A 107 0.00 10.91 -17.54
C ILE A 107 -0.27 9.62 -18.33
N TYR A 108 0.47 8.55 -18.09
CA TYR A 108 0.25 7.25 -18.74
C TYR A 108 -1.15 6.69 -18.42
N PHE A 109 -1.57 6.73 -17.14
CA PHE A 109 -2.90 6.24 -16.74
C PHE A 109 -4.04 6.99 -17.44
N VAL A 110 -3.93 8.33 -17.53
CA VAL A 110 -4.91 9.17 -18.24
C VAL A 110 -4.89 8.88 -19.75
N LYS A 111 -3.69 8.86 -20.36
CA LYS A 111 -3.51 8.63 -21.80
C LYS A 111 -4.11 7.31 -22.27
N HIS A 112 -3.94 6.24 -21.50
CA HIS A 112 -4.48 4.91 -21.83
C HIS A 112 -5.95 4.75 -21.41
N SER A 113 -6.62 5.82 -20.97
CA SER A 113 -7.99 5.74 -20.49
C SER A 113 -8.15 4.70 -19.37
N LEU A 114 -7.16 4.62 -18.48
CA LEU A 114 -7.24 3.80 -17.27
C LEU A 114 -7.92 4.59 -16.15
N LEU A 115 -7.61 5.89 -16.10
CA LEU A 115 -8.08 6.84 -15.13
C LEU A 115 -8.60 8.10 -15.84
N GLU A 116 -9.61 8.74 -15.28
CA GLU A 116 -10.05 10.07 -15.71
C GLU A 116 -9.16 11.14 -15.08
N ASP A 117 -8.90 12.23 -15.82
CA ASP A 117 -8.08 13.35 -15.33
C ASP A 117 -8.92 14.29 -14.44
N SER A 118 -9.35 13.76 -13.30
CA SER A 118 -10.04 14.53 -12.27
C SER A 118 -9.42 14.24 -10.90
N VAL A 119 -9.42 15.26 -10.04
CA VAL A 119 -8.81 15.20 -8.70
C VAL A 119 -9.43 14.05 -7.89
N GLU A 120 -10.76 13.91 -7.93
CA GLU A 120 -11.49 12.84 -7.26
C GLU A 120 -11.09 11.43 -7.73
N GLU A 121 -11.00 11.22 -9.04
CA GLU A 121 -10.70 9.90 -9.60
C GLU A 121 -9.26 9.51 -9.29
N ILE A 122 -8.32 10.47 -9.37
CA ILE A 122 -6.92 10.29 -8.97
C ILE A 122 -6.80 9.99 -7.48
N ALA A 123 -7.49 10.73 -6.63
CA ALA A 123 -7.47 10.52 -5.19
C ALA A 123 -8.02 9.13 -4.83
N LYS A 124 -9.15 8.72 -5.43
CA LYS A 124 -9.74 7.37 -5.25
C LYS A 124 -8.77 6.28 -5.70
N PHE A 125 -8.10 6.47 -6.84
CA PHE A 125 -7.09 5.55 -7.35
C PHE A 125 -5.93 5.36 -6.38
N ILE A 126 -5.30 6.44 -5.92
CA ILE A 126 -4.16 6.37 -4.99
C ILE A 126 -4.58 5.72 -3.66
N ASN A 127 -5.74 6.10 -3.12
CA ASN A 127 -6.21 5.58 -1.82
C ASN A 127 -6.59 4.09 -1.88
N CYS A 128 -7.02 3.57 -3.04
CA CYS A 128 -7.46 2.19 -3.21
C CYS A 128 -6.40 1.25 -3.81
N THR A 129 -5.25 1.78 -4.23
CA THR A 129 -4.21 0.97 -4.90
C THR A 129 -3.13 0.56 -3.91
N ARG A 130 -2.85 -0.74 -3.85
CA ARG A 130 -1.84 -1.31 -2.93
C ARG A 130 -0.44 -1.44 -3.55
N ALA A 131 -0.35 -1.33 -4.88
CA ALA A 131 0.88 -1.54 -5.63
C ALA A 131 1.75 -0.28 -5.79
N LEU A 132 1.26 0.89 -5.36
CA LEU A 132 2.02 2.14 -5.46
C LEU A 132 3.14 2.17 -4.42
N TYR A 133 4.30 2.67 -4.83
CA TYR A 133 5.44 2.84 -3.96
C TYR A 133 5.27 4.10 -3.11
N GLY A 134 5.33 3.94 -1.79
CA GLY A 134 5.05 5.04 -0.85
C GLY A 134 5.83 6.33 -1.11
N PRO A 135 7.15 6.30 -1.35
CA PRO A 135 7.93 7.49 -1.72
C PRO A 135 7.42 8.20 -2.98
N SER A 136 7.07 7.46 -4.03
CA SER A 136 6.49 8.01 -5.27
C SER A 136 5.12 8.65 -5.02
N VAL A 137 4.30 8.04 -4.15
CA VAL A 137 3.03 8.64 -3.72
C VAL A 137 3.28 9.96 -3.00
N ARG A 138 4.24 10.02 -2.06
CA ARG A 138 4.56 11.27 -1.35
C ARG A 138 5.00 12.38 -2.29
N GLU A 139 5.93 12.07 -3.19
CA GLU A 139 6.43 13.03 -4.18
C GLU A 139 5.29 13.60 -5.03
N TYR A 140 4.40 12.73 -5.50
CA TYR A 140 3.22 13.15 -6.25
C TYR A 140 2.28 14.04 -5.43
N LEU A 141 2.01 13.69 -4.16
CA LEU A 141 1.10 14.44 -3.28
C LEU A 141 1.67 15.77 -2.81
N ASP A 142 3.00 15.91 -2.74
CA ASP A 142 3.65 17.19 -2.46
C ASP A 142 3.50 18.15 -3.65
N ALA A 143 3.63 17.64 -4.88
CA ALA A 143 3.39 18.42 -6.10
C ALA A 143 1.90 18.70 -6.36
N ARG A 144 1.00 17.75 -6.06
CA ARG A 144 -0.45 17.83 -6.29
C ARG A 144 -1.20 17.91 -4.95
N ARG A 145 -1.08 19.06 -4.28
CA ARG A 145 -1.73 19.34 -2.98
C ARG A 145 -3.27 19.36 -3.05
N ASP A 146 -3.83 19.54 -4.25
CA ASP A 146 -5.25 19.39 -4.57
C ASP A 146 -5.71 17.94 -4.40
N VAL A 147 -4.96 16.98 -4.96
CA VAL A 147 -5.22 15.54 -4.80
C VAL A 147 -5.03 15.10 -3.34
N LEU A 148 -4.00 15.63 -2.66
CA LEU A 148 -3.81 15.38 -1.23
C LEU A 148 -5.03 15.82 -0.40
N GLN A 149 -5.59 16.99 -0.69
CA GLN A 149 -6.78 17.50 0.02
C GLN A 149 -7.95 16.52 -0.12
N GLU A 150 -8.24 16.07 -1.34
CA GLU A 150 -9.31 15.11 -1.61
C GLU A 150 -9.08 13.77 -0.88
N ILE A 151 -7.84 13.26 -0.85
CA ILE A 151 -7.50 12.04 -0.10
C ILE A 151 -7.79 12.19 1.39
N VAL A 152 -7.46 13.34 1.96
CA VAL A 152 -7.69 13.66 3.38
C VAL A 152 -9.20 13.75 3.66
N GLU A 153 -9.94 14.47 2.82
CA GLU A 153 -11.39 14.67 2.97
C GLU A 153 -12.20 13.38 2.87
N MET A 154 -11.72 12.40 2.09
CA MET A 154 -12.32 11.06 2.02
C MET A 154 -12.13 10.22 3.30
N GLN A 155 -11.23 10.59 4.22
CA GLN A 155 -11.02 9.84 5.45
C GLN A 155 -12.03 10.25 6.52
N ASN A 156 -12.56 9.26 7.25
CA ASN A 156 -13.40 9.48 8.42
C ASN A 156 -12.67 9.03 9.69
N TYR A 157 -12.57 9.93 10.67
CA TYR A 157 -11.96 9.67 11.98
C TYR A 157 -12.96 9.75 13.14
N GLU A 158 -14.26 9.71 12.85
CA GLU A 158 -15.32 9.79 13.85
C GLU A 158 -15.15 8.70 14.92
N GLY A 159 -15.02 9.12 16.18
CA GLY A 159 -14.85 8.22 17.33
C GLY A 159 -13.50 7.50 17.38
N VAL A 160 -12.56 7.83 16.50
CA VAL A 160 -11.22 7.24 16.48
C VAL A 160 -10.28 8.04 17.38
N PHE A 161 -9.55 7.34 18.25
CA PHE A 161 -8.56 7.95 19.13
C PHE A 161 -7.41 8.61 18.33
N LEU A 162 -6.97 9.81 18.74
CA LEU A 162 -6.09 10.66 17.93
C LEU A 162 -4.79 9.96 17.44
N PRO A 163 -4.00 9.26 18.27
CA PRO A 163 -2.82 8.53 17.80
C PRO A 163 -3.14 7.42 16.78
N VAL A 164 -4.30 6.78 16.92
CA VAL A 164 -4.76 5.72 16.02
C VAL A 164 -5.14 6.33 14.67
N ALA A 165 -5.91 7.42 14.68
CA ALA A 165 -6.26 8.19 13.49
C ALA A 165 -5.00 8.69 12.75
N LEU A 166 -4.01 9.20 13.49
CA LEU A 166 -2.75 9.69 12.93
C LEU A 166 -1.93 8.57 12.27
N ARG A 167 -1.89 7.36 12.88
CA ARG A 167 -1.28 6.18 12.26
C ARG A 167 -2.02 5.75 10.98
N GLN A 168 -3.35 5.75 11.01
CA GLN A 168 -4.17 5.45 9.82
C GLN A 168 -3.89 6.44 8.69
N PHE A 169 -3.82 7.74 9.00
CA PHE A 169 -3.48 8.77 8.04
C PHE A 169 -2.12 8.52 7.37
N PHE A 170 -1.06 8.33 8.17
CA PHE A 170 0.28 8.06 7.64
C PHE A 170 0.41 6.73 6.88
N SER A 171 -0.48 5.76 7.11
CA SER A 171 -0.51 4.54 6.32
C SER A 171 -0.95 4.76 4.86
N ARG A 172 -1.63 5.87 4.58
CA ARG A 172 -2.15 6.23 3.25
C ARG A 172 -1.27 7.23 2.51
N VAL A 173 -0.92 8.33 3.18
CA VAL A 173 -0.17 9.42 2.54
C VAL A 173 1.35 9.24 2.63
N HIS A 174 1.81 8.34 3.51
CA HIS A 174 3.19 8.09 3.87
C HIS A 174 3.92 9.34 4.44
N PRO A 175 4.54 9.26 5.62
CA PRO A 175 5.27 10.39 6.18
C PRO A 175 6.56 10.66 5.38
N PRO A 176 7.02 11.92 5.27
CA PRO A 176 8.34 12.23 4.74
C PRO A 176 9.45 11.65 5.65
N GLU A 177 10.61 11.37 5.07
CA GLU A 177 11.74 10.76 5.82
C GLU A 177 12.43 11.75 6.75
N GLN A 178 12.40 13.03 6.39
CA GLN A 178 12.93 14.15 7.16
C GLN A 178 11.80 15.10 7.52
N ARG A 179 11.95 15.81 8.63
CA ARG A 179 11.05 16.92 8.96
C ARG A 179 11.24 18.02 7.91
N GLY A 180 10.13 18.59 7.47
CA GLY A 180 10.12 19.67 6.49
C GLY A 180 8.70 20.17 6.27
N GLU A 181 8.56 21.17 5.40
CA GLU A 181 7.29 21.86 5.11
C GLU A 181 6.16 20.89 4.74
N PHE A 182 6.48 19.81 4.02
CA PHE A 182 5.48 18.83 3.62
C PHE A 182 4.85 18.10 4.82
N LEU A 183 5.63 17.79 5.87
CA LEU A 183 5.08 17.19 7.10
C LEU A 183 4.08 18.14 7.76
N ASP A 184 4.44 19.42 7.86
CA ASP A 184 3.58 20.44 8.46
C ASP A 184 2.29 20.61 7.65
N THR A 185 2.39 20.56 6.31
CA THR A 185 1.23 20.57 5.41
C THR A 185 0.31 19.37 5.65
N LEU A 186 0.89 18.16 5.76
CA LEU A 186 0.14 16.93 6.05
C LEU A 186 -0.59 17.03 7.40
N LEU A 187 0.12 17.45 8.44
CA LEU A 187 -0.45 17.58 9.79
C LEU A 187 -1.53 18.66 9.87
N ASN A 188 -1.36 19.77 9.17
CA ASN A 188 -2.37 20.82 9.12
C ASN A 188 -3.67 20.31 8.47
N LYS A 189 -3.58 19.68 7.30
CA LYS A 189 -4.75 19.08 6.62
C LYS A 189 -5.41 18.00 7.48
N PHE A 190 -4.62 17.13 8.10
CA PHE A 190 -5.13 16.12 9.03
C PHE A 190 -5.87 16.73 10.22
N SER A 191 -5.32 17.79 10.81
CA SER A 191 -5.91 18.42 12.01
C SER A 191 -7.27 19.05 11.73
N VAL A 192 -7.41 19.71 10.58
CA VAL A 192 -8.69 20.25 10.12
C VAL A 192 -9.71 19.12 9.91
N GLN A 193 -9.32 18.05 9.22
CA GLN A 193 -10.21 16.93 8.94
C GLN A 193 -10.60 16.15 10.21
N PHE A 194 -9.67 15.97 11.14
CA PHE A 194 -9.93 15.30 12.42
C PHE A 194 -11.01 16.04 13.22
N CYS A 195 -10.93 17.38 13.29
CA CYS A 195 -11.96 18.18 13.95
C CYS A 195 -13.28 18.19 13.17
N ALA A 196 -13.24 18.26 11.83
CA ALA A 196 -14.44 18.23 11.00
C ALA A 196 -15.23 16.92 11.16
N THR A 197 -14.53 15.79 11.28
CA THR A 197 -15.12 14.45 11.48
C THR A 197 -15.50 14.18 12.94
N ASN A 198 -15.01 14.98 13.90
CA ASN A 198 -15.31 14.84 15.32
C ASN A 198 -15.84 16.17 15.90
N PRO A 199 -17.04 16.64 15.52
CA PRO A 199 -17.54 17.96 15.91
C PRO A 199 -17.79 18.13 17.42
N ARG A 200 -17.83 17.02 18.17
CA ARG A 200 -17.99 17.03 19.64
C ARG A 200 -16.66 17.04 20.39
N THR A 201 -15.54 17.02 19.67
CA THR A 201 -14.21 17.04 20.28
C THR A 201 -13.95 18.40 20.94
N PRO A 202 -13.30 18.46 22.12
CA PRO A 202 -12.91 19.72 22.73
C PRO A 202 -11.72 20.39 22.04
N PHE A 203 -11.14 19.76 20.99
CA PHE A 203 -9.93 20.23 20.33
C PHE A 203 -10.22 21.23 19.20
N THR A 204 -9.39 22.26 19.12
CA THR A 204 -9.27 23.09 17.93
C THR A 204 -8.27 22.46 16.94
N PRO A 205 -8.34 22.76 15.63
CA PRO A 205 -7.34 22.29 14.67
C PRO A 205 -5.90 22.61 15.08
N GLU A 206 -5.65 23.77 15.68
CA GLU A 206 -4.32 24.16 16.18
C GLU A 206 -3.85 23.27 17.33
N SER A 207 -4.78 22.92 18.22
CA SER A 207 -4.51 22.01 19.33
C SER A 207 -4.14 20.62 18.81
N VAL A 208 -4.91 20.09 17.85
CA VAL A 208 -4.64 18.79 17.21
C VAL A 208 -3.30 18.81 16.49
N PHE A 209 -2.97 19.91 15.81
CA PHE A 209 -1.69 20.08 15.10
C PHE A 209 -0.49 19.98 16.06
N ILE A 210 -0.54 20.70 17.19
CA ILE A 210 0.49 20.66 18.24
C ILE A 210 0.61 19.26 18.85
N LEU A 211 -0.52 18.61 19.13
CA LEU A 211 -0.54 17.24 19.64
C LEU A 211 0.09 16.26 18.65
N CYS A 212 -0.24 16.36 17.36
CA CYS A 212 0.33 15.50 16.32
C CYS A 212 1.85 15.64 16.22
N HIS A 213 2.37 16.87 16.24
CA HIS A 213 3.81 17.10 16.32
C HIS A 213 4.42 16.43 17.54
N SER A 214 3.85 16.68 18.71
CA SER A 214 4.35 16.15 19.99
C SER A 214 4.32 14.62 20.03
N LEU A 215 3.28 14.02 19.46
CA LEU A 215 3.14 12.57 19.30
C LEU A 215 4.22 11.99 18.37
N ILE A 216 4.52 12.63 17.25
CA ILE A 216 5.61 12.20 16.36
C ILE A 216 6.97 12.31 17.08
N LEU A 217 7.22 13.43 17.77
CA LEU A 217 8.44 13.62 18.56
C LEU A 217 8.62 12.52 19.60
N LEU A 218 7.56 12.23 20.36
CA LEU A 218 7.54 11.16 21.35
C LEU A 218 7.82 9.81 20.69
N SER A 219 7.20 9.51 19.55
CA SER A 219 7.38 8.23 18.87
C SER A 219 8.81 8.01 18.38
N VAL A 220 9.48 9.07 17.90
CA VAL A 220 10.90 9.04 17.51
C VAL A 220 11.79 8.89 18.74
N ASP A 221 11.48 9.62 19.81
CA ASP A 221 12.22 9.54 21.08
C ASP A 221 12.22 8.12 21.65
N LEU A 222 11.04 7.52 21.80
CA LEU A 222 10.86 6.18 22.37
C LEU A 222 11.50 5.08 21.50
N SER A 223 11.42 5.20 20.18
CA SER A 223 11.93 4.17 19.25
C SER A 223 13.41 4.27 18.90
N SER A 224 14.02 5.47 19.00
CA SER A 224 15.40 5.67 18.54
C SER A 224 16.43 5.06 19.49
N PRO A 225 17.32 4.14 19.05
CA PRO A 225 18.33 3.56 19.93
C PRO A 225 19.37 4.59 20.42
N HIS A 226 19.47 5.75 19.76
CA HIS A 226 20.42 6.81 20.11
C HIS A 226 19.98 7.64 21.31
N VAL A 227 18.68 7.62 21.65
CA VAL A 227 18.17 8.33 22.82
C VAL A 227 18.28 7.41 24.03
N LYS A 228 19.25 7.72 24.91
CA LYS A 228 19.50 6.97 26.15
C LYS A 228 18.42 7.24 27.22
N ASN A 229 18.08 8.51 27.40
CA ASN A 229 17.07 8.94 28.38
C ASN A 229 15.79 9.25 27.63
N LYS A 230 14.85 8.30 27.68
CA LYS A 230 13.53 8.43 27.04
C LYS A 230 12.66 9.43 27.78
N MET A 231 11.85 10.18 27.05
CA MET A 231 10.83 11.04 27.64
C MET A 231 9.85 10.21 28.46
N THR A 232 9.70 10.55 29.72
CA THR A 232 8.74 9.91 30.62
C THR A 232 7.33 10.43 30.39
N LYS A 233 6.32 9.64 30.79
CA LYS A 233 4.90 10.07 30.76
C LYS A 233 4.69 11.43 31.45
N ARG A 234 5.32 11.62 32.61
CA ARG A 234 5.23 12.86 33.39
C ARG A 234 5.82 14.06 32.64
N GLU A 235 6.95 13.89 31.96
CA GLU A 235 7.57 14.94 31.15
C GLU A 235 6.72 15.29 29.93
N PHE A 236 6.19 14.29 29.22
CA PHE A 236 5.31 14.50 28.07
C PHE A 236 4.08 15.34 28.45
N VAL A 237 3.38 14.95 29.52
CA VAL A 237 2.22 15.67 30.04
C VAL A 237 2.59 17.10 30.46
N LYS A 238 3.74 17.28 31.13
CA LYS A 238 4.22 18.61 31.55
C LYS A 238 4.50 19.52 30.34
N ASN A 239 5.11 18.97 29.29
CA ASN A 239 5.47 19.73 28.09
C ASN A 239 4.22 20.23 27.33
N LEU A 240 3.14 19.46 27.33
CA LEU A 240 1.91 19.79 26.60
C LEU A 240 0.93 20.67 27.37
N ARG A 241 0.95 20.64 28.70
CA ARG A 241 0.02 21.40 29.55
C ARG A 241 0.02 22.91 29.28
N GLY A 242 1.14 23.47 28.83
CA GLY A 242 1.27 24.90 28.50
C GLY A 242 0.93 25.27 27.06
N LEU A 243 0.75 24.29 26.17
CA LEU A 243 0.57 24.51 24.74
C LEU A 243 -0.86 24.21 24.27
N VAL A 244 -1.57 23.32 24.98
CA VAL A 244 -2.93 22.93 24.64
C VAL A 244 -3.83 23.17 25.84
N HIS A 245 -4.75 24.13 25.68
CA HIS A 245 -5.70 24.50 26.74
C HIS A 245 -6.90 23.54 26.76
N GLY A 246 -7.47 23.31 27.95
CA GLY A 246 -8.71 22.53 28.12
C GLY A 246 -8.54 21.01 28.11
N LEU A 247 -7.30 20.50 28.09
CA LEU A 247 -7.03 19.06 28.12
C LEU A 247 -6.88 18.50 29.53
N GLU A 248 -7.61 17.42 29.81
CA GLU A 248 -7.42 16.64 31.02
C GLU A 248 -6.05 15.97 31.02
N THR A 249 -5.44 15.90 32.21
CA THR A 249 -4.11 15.30 32.39
C THR A 249 -4.12 13.81 32.04
N ASP A 250 -5.26 13.14 32.25
CA ASP A 250 -5.43 11.71 31.98
C ASP A 250 -5.40 11.42 30.48
N TYR A 251 -6.08 12.23 29.65
CA TYR A 251 -6.05 12.08 28.19
C TYR A 251 -4.63 12.22 27.62
N LEU A 252 -3.85 13.20 28.09
CA LEU A 252 -2.43 13.32 27.70
C LEU A 252 -1.61 12.11 28.11
N GLY A 253 -1.97 11.50 29.24
CA GLY A 253 -1.41 10.24 29.68
C GLY A 253 -1.75 9.08 28.74
N ASP A 254 -3.00 8.97 28.32
CA ASP A 254 -3.47 7.94 27.40
C ASP A 254 -2.81 8.05 26.02
N LEU A 255 -2.58 9.29 25.55
CA LEU A 255 -1.79 9.55 24.34
C LEU A 255 -0.39 8.94 24.45
N TYR A 256 0.30 9.15 25.58
CA TYR A 256 1.63 8.61 25.82
C TYR A 256 1.61 7.08 25.85
N ASP A 257 0.70 6.50 26.63
CA ASP A 257 0.60 5.05 26.81
C ASP A 257 0.33 4.36 25.47
N ASN A 258 -0.51 4.96 24.63
CA ASN A 258 -0.77 4.43 23.30
C ASN A 258 0.48 4.39 22.41
N VAL A 259 1.30 5.45 22.39
CA VAL A 259 2.56 5.45 21.61
C VAL A 259 3.57 4.47 22.20
N TYR A 260 3.62 4.35 23.52
CA TYR A 260 4.49 3.41 24.20
C TYR A 260 4.14 1.94 23.89
N LEU A 261 2.84 1.61 23.85
CA LEU A 261 2.34 0.26 23.63
C LEU A 261 2.29 -0.12 22.13
N ASP A 262 1.74 0.75 21.27
CA ASP A 262 1.53 0.44 19.85
C ASP A 262 2.76 0.77 18.98
N GLY A 263 3.69 1.56 19.51
CA GLY A 263 4.94 1.91 18.85
C GLY A 263 4.86 3.13 17.91
N HIS A 264 5.72 3.14 16.89
CA HIS A 264 6.02 4.32 16.09
C HIS A 264 4.80 4.80 15.28
N ILE A 265 4.52 6.11 15.31
CA ILE A 265 3.36 6.71 14.64
C ILE A 265 3.57 6.81 13.12
N ALA A 266 4.67 7.43 12.73
CA ALA A 266 5.06 7.60 11.33
C ALA A 266 5.97 6.45 10.89
N LEU A 267 5.41 5.24 10.74
CA LEU A 267 6.19 4.06 10.34
C LEU A 267 6.96 4.37 9.05
N LYS A 268 8.27 4.09 9.05
CA LYS A 268 9.05 4.10 7.81
C LYS A 268 8.39 3.12 6.85
N SER A 269 8.17 3.55 5.61
CA SER A 269 7.64 2.67 4.57
C SER A 269 8.46 1.38 4.60
N LYS A 270 7.82 0.26 4.95
CA LYS A 270 8.45 -1.04 4.70
C LYS A 270 8.66 -1.05 3.20
N LYS A 271 9.90 -1.24 2.71
CA LYS A 271 10.14 -1.56 1.30
C LYS A 271 9.03 -2.52 0.89
N CYS A 272 8.37 -2.28 -0.25
CA CYS A 272 7.41 -3.23 -0.81
C CYS A 272 8.10 -4.60 -0.80
N THR A 273 7.84 -5.35 0.26
CA THR A 273 8.26 -6.73 0.37
C THR A 273 7.06 -7.36 -0.27
N PRO A 274 7.16 -7.76 -1.56
CA PRO A 274 6.14 -8.67 -2.07
C PRO A 274 6.03 -9.75 -1.00
N LYS A 275 4.82 -10.06 -0.54
CA LYS A 275 4.63 -11.25 0.30
C LYS A 275 5.38 -12.36 -0.44
N MET A 276 6.52 -12.79 0.09
CA MET A 276 7.35 -13.79 -0.56
C MET A 276 6.54 -15.07 -0.45
N ALA A 277 5.75 -15.35 -1.47
CA ALA A 277 5.09 -16.64 -1.62
C ALA A 277 6.12 -17.72 -1.99
N PHE A 278 7.33 -17.34 -2.43
CA PHE A 278 8.43 -18.27 -2.72
C PHE A 278 9.80 -17.76 -2.23
N PRO A 279 10.70 -18.67 -1.78
CA PRO A 279 12.03 -18.35 -1.24
C PRO A 279 13.13 -18.03 -2.29
N PHE A 280 12.79 -17.88 -3.58
CA PHE A 280 13.74 -17.52 -4.63
C PHE A 280 13.62 -16.03 -5.01
N GLU A 281 14.76 -15.32 -5.01
CA GLU A 281 14.85 -13.94 -5.51
C GLU A 281 14.41 -13.88 -6.98
N ARG A 282 13.42 -13.04 -7.28
CA ARG A 282 13.00 -12.77 -8.67
C ARG A 282 14.08 -11.97 -9.39
N PRO A 283 14.51 -12.36 -10.60
CA PRO A 283 15.61 -11.70 -11.31
C PRO A 283 15.33 -10.24 -11.70
N TYR A 284 14.06 -9.82 -11.75
CA TYR A 284 13.68 -8.44 -12.12
C TYR A 284 13.63 -7.47 -10.94
N GLY A 285 13.66 -7.94 -9.69
CA GLY A 285 13.60 -7.07 -8.50
C GLY A 285 14.88 -6.26 -8.26
N LYS A 286 16.00 -6.64 -8.90
CA LYS A 286 17.31 -5.98 -8.73
C LYS A 286 17.53 -4.77 -9.64
N ILE A 287 16.62 -4.47 -10.56
CA ILE A 287 16.80 -3.33 -11.48
C ILE A 287 16.65 -2.00 -10.72
N PHE A 288 15.87 -1.98 -9.64
CA PHE A 288 15.63 -0.79 -8.80
C PHE A 288 16.45 -0.76 -7.50
N SER A 289 17.29 -1.77 -7.24
CA SER A 289 18.12 -1.81 -6.02
C SER A 289 19.53 -1.23 -6.21
N HIS A 290 19.86 -0.81 -7.43
CA HIS A 290 21.19 -0.30 -7.81
C HIS A 290 21.15 1.10 -8.44
N MET A 291 20.05 1.84 -8.28
CA MET A 291 19.99 3.28 -8.60
C MET A 291 19.67 4.07 -7.34
#